data_AF-A0AAW9J8X8-F1
#
_entry.id   AF-A0AAW9J8X8-F1
#
_cell.length_a   1.000
_cell.length_b   1.000
_cell.length_c   1.000
_cell.angle_alpha   90.00
_cell.angle_beta   90.00
_cell.angle_gamma   90.00
#
_symmetry.space_group_name_H-M   'P 1'
#
loop_
_entity.id
_entity.type
_entity.pdbx_description
1 polymer ?
#
loop_
_entity_poly.entity_id
_entity_poly.type
_entity_poly.pdbx_seq_one_letter_code
_entity_poly.pdbx_strand_id
1 'polypeptide(L)'
;YMTVLECNRWIQDSHPDYEKYKSTGRFVYKDYSANEIKAIIELVDNPAEGAVYSAVSFYGAGGAISDVNKLDTAFYYRDAKFIMGLQSVWENDIYEEENKEWVRTKFNTVKELTVGSFVNFPLAELENYEKEYYGEHMNSLRKIKIKYDPYNV
;
A
#
# COMPACT_ATOMS: atom_id res chain seq x y z
N TYR A 1 -23.27 -18.47 -7.19
CA TYR A 1 -21.93 -18.22 -7.75
C TYR A 1 -21.98 -16.87 -8.44
N MET A 2 -21.07 -15.96 -8.10
CA MET A 2 -20.93 -14.63 -8.68
C MET A 2 -19.67 -14.61 -9.55
N THR A 3 -19.71 -13.98 -10.72
CA THR A 3 -18.53 -13.81 -11.57
C THR A 3 -17.62 -12.71 -11.02
N VAL A 4 -16.32 -12.74 -11.36
CA VAL A 4 -15.37 -11.68 -10.98
C VAL A 4 -15.84 -10.30 -11.46
N LEU A 5 -16.48 -10.23 -12.63
CA LEU A 5 -17.01 -8.98 -13.17
C LEU A 5 -18.18 -8.45 -12.34
N GLU A 6 -19.09 -9.32 -11.91
CA GLU A 6 -20.20 -8.94 -11.03
C GLU A 6 -19.71 -8.50 -9.65
N CYS A 7 -18.72 -9.21 -9.08
CA CYS A 7 -18.06 -8.77 -7.85
C CYS A 7 -17.45 -7.36 -8.02
N ASN A 8 -16.70 -7.13 -9.09
CA ASN A 8 -16.06 -5.83 -9.33
C ASN A 8 -17.07 -4.70 -9.53
N ARG A 9 -18.19 -4.96 -10.21
CA ARG A 9 -19.28 -3.98 -10.37
C ARG A 9 -19.93 -3.65 -9.04
N TRP A 10 -20.25 -4.66 -8.22
CA TRP A 10 -20.81 -4.42 -6.89
C TRP A 10 -19.88 -3.62 -5.99
N ILE A 11 -18.57 -3.89 -6.04
CA ILE A 11 -17.57 -3.11 -5.32
C ILE A 11 -17.53 -1.68 -5.88
N GLN A 12 -17.52 -1.50 -7.19
CA GLN A 12 -17.50 -0.17 -7.81
C GLN A 12 -18.75 0.65 -7.42
N ASP A 13 -19.94 0.05 -7.52
CA ASP A 13 -21.22 0.69 -7.22
C ASP A 13 -21.40 1.01 -5.73
N SER A 14 -20.60 0.40 -4.84
CA SER A 14 -20.60 0.72 -3.40
C SER A 14 -19.73 1.93 -3.04
N HIS A 15 -18.97 2.48 -4.00
CA HIS A 15 -18.14 3.68 -3.78
C HIS A 15 -18.85 4.92 -4.35
N PRO A 16 -18.62 6.11 -3.78
CA PRO A 16 -19.09 7.36 -4.37
C PRO A 16 -18.47 7.58 -5.76
N ASP A 17 -19.09 8.44 -6.57
CA ASP A 17 -18.63 8.78 -7.93
C ASP A 17 -17.15 9.20 -7.97
N TYR A 18 -16.67 9.81 -6.89
CA TYR A 18 -15.26 10.07 -6.65
C TYR A 18 -14.94 10.07 -5.15
N GLU A 19 -13.71 9.69 -4.82
CA GLU A 19 -13.14 9.84 -3.48
C GLU A 19 -11.79 10.53 -3.63
N LYS A 20 -11.52 11.54 -2.79
CA LYS A 20 -10.21 12.21 -2.77
C LYS A 20 -9.42 11.63 -1.62
N TYR A 21 -8.37 10.89 -1.96
CA TYR A 21 -7.57 10.19 -0.98
C TYR A 21 -6.11 10.12 -1.39
N LYS A 22 -5.27 9.89 -0.39
CA LYS A 22 -3.88 9.49 -0.55
C LYS A 22 -3.66 8.27 0.33
N SER A 23 -3.09 7.22 -0.23
CA SER A 23 -2.83 5.99 0.49
C SER A 23 -1.52 5.35 0.07
N THR A 24 -1.02 4.42 0.90
CA THR A 24 0.12 3.56 0.60
C THR A 24 0.05 2.29 1.44
N GLY A 25 0.76 1.24 1.00
CA GLY A 25 0.79 -0.07 1.64
C GLY A 25 2.21 -0.57 1.85
N ARG A 26 2.49 -1.15 3.02
CA ARG A 26 3.79 -1.68 3.43
C ARG A 26 3.65 -3.06 4.08
N PHE A 27 4.67 -3.92 4.04
CA PHE A 27 4.57 -5.27 4.63
C PHE A 27 5.12 -5.36 6.05
N VAL A 28 4.38 -6.04 6.92
CA VAL A 28 4.72 -6.27 8.33
C VAL A 28 5.25 -7.69 8.50
N TYR A 29 6.44 -7.83 9.06
CA TYR A 29 7.11 -9.12 9.28
C TYR A 29 7.27 -9.49 10.76
N LYS A 30 7.16 -8.50 11.64
CA LYS A 30 7.45 -8.63 13.07
C LYS A 30 6.22 -8.36 13.91
N ASP A 31 6.25 -8.88 15.13
CA ASP A 31 5.35 -8.40 16.18
C ASP A 31 5.90 -7.09 16.72
N TYR A 32 5.02 -6.14 17.03
CA TYR A 32 5.42 -4.82 17.50
C TYR A 32 5.56 -4.80 19.02
N SER A 33 6.60 -4.11 19.50
CA SER A 33 6.74 -3.73 20.90
C SER A 33 5.69 -2.68 21.28
N ALA A 34 5.46 -2.47 22.59
CA ALA A 34 4.54 -1.44 23.07
C ALA A 34 4.89 -0.03 22.56
N ASN A 35 6.18 0.28 22.43
CA ASN A 35 6.63 1.57 21.90
C ASN A 35 6.32 1.72 20.40
N GLU A 36 6.46 0.65 19.62
CA GLU A 36 6.13 0.66 18.19
C GLU A 36 4.61 0.71 17.96
N ILE A 37 3.83 0.02 18.78
CA ILE A 37 2.36 0.13 18.77
C ILE A 37 1.95 1.57 19.08
N LYS A 38 2.58 2.20 20.09
CA LYS A 38 2.33 3.62 20.40
C LYS A 38 2.67 4.52 19.21
N ALA A 39 3.82 4.31 18.57
CA ALA A 39 4.21 5.07 17.38
C ALA A 39 3.20 4.92 16.23
N ILE A 40 2.62 3.72 16.05
CA ILE A 40 1.56 3.47 15.05
C ILE A 40 0.27 4.23 15.40
N ILE A 41 -0.13 4.24 16.67
CA ILE A 41 -1.30 5.01 17.13
C ILE A 41 -1.07 6.51 16.91
N GLU A 42 0.11 7.01 17.26
CA GLU A 42 0.51 8.43 17.07
C GLU A 42 0.53 8.87 15.58
N LEU A 43 0.54 7.92 14.63
CA LEU A 43 0.36 8.26 13.22
C LEU A 43 -0.97 8.94 12.99
N VAL A 44 -2.05 8.41 13.59
CA VAL A 44 -3.45 8.81 13.36
C VAL A 44 -4.05 9.68 14.46
N ASP A 45 -3.38 9.83 15.61
CA ASP A 45 -3.84 10.71 16.70
C ASP A 45 -3.92 12.20 16.30
N ASN A 46 -3.17 12.60 15.26
CA ASN A 46 -3.18 13.95 14.73
C ASN A 46 -3.41 13.89 13.22
N PRO A 47 -4.65 13.72 12.74
CA PRO A 47 -4.97 13.73 11.32
C PRO A 47 -4.72 15.11 10.69
N ALA A 48 -4.59 15.16 9.37
CA ALA A 48 -4.46 16.43 8.63
C ALA A 48 -5.74 17.28 8.78
N GLU A 49 -5.63 18.61 8.67
CA GLU A 49 -6.81 19.46 8.61
C GLU A 49 -7.69 19.06 7.41
N GLY A 50 -9.01 19.09 7.61
CA GLY A 50 -9.99 18.74 6.57
C GLY A 50 -10.07 17.27 6.19
N ALA A 51 -9.29 16.39 6.82
CA ALA A 51 -9.46 14.95 6.68
C ALA A 51 -10.82 14.52 7.22
N VAL A 52 -11.60 13.80 6.43
CA VAL A 52 -12.86 13.16 6.88
C VAL A 52 -12.61 11.74 7.39
N TYR A 53 -11.48 11.15 7.02
CA TYR A 53 -11.02 9.85 7.49
C TYR A 53 -9.50 9.74 7.40
N SER A 54 -8.87 9.25 8.47
CA SER A 54 -7.46 8.88 8.48
C SER A 54 -7.31 7.56 9.23
N ALA A 55 -6.55 6.63 8.66
CA ALA A 55 -6.43 5.29 9.25
C ALA A 55 -5.11 4.61 8.97
N VAL A 56 -4.73 3.76 9.92
CA VAL A 56 -3.80 2.65 9.72
C VAL A 56 -4.61 1.36 9.73
N SER A 57 -4.50 0.57 8.66
CA SER A 57 -5.24 -0.69 8.49
C SER A 57 -4.28 -1.87 8.40
N PHE A 58 -4.70 -3.03 8.90
CA PHE A 58 -3.93 -4.28 8.80
C PHE A 58 -4.73 -5.31 8.02
N TYR A 59 -4.30 -5.59 6.78
CA TYR A 59 -4.87 -6.64 5.96
C TYR A 59 -4.11 -7.94 6.22
N GLY A 60 -4.83 -8.99 6.58
CA GLY A 60 -4.23 -10.30 6.86
C GLY A 60 -3.43 -10.83 5.65
N ALA A 61 -2.21 -11.28 5.91
CA ALA A 61 -1.37 -11.99 4.96
C ALA A 61 -0.85 -13.29 5.61
N GLY A 62 0.16 -13.93 5.00
CA GLY A 62 0.68 -15.22 5.46
C GLY A 62 -0.27 -16.39 5.19
N GLY A 63 -0.23 -17.42 6.05
CA GLY A 63 -1.00 -18.65 5.85
C GLY A 63 -0.70 -19.30 4.50
N ALA A 64 -1.73 -19.64 3.73
CA ALA A 64 -1.56 -20.25 2.41
C ALA A 64 -0.78 -19.37 1.41
N ILE A 65 -0.68 -18.05 1.63
CA ILE A 65 0.12 -17.14 0.78
C ILE A 65 1.62 -17.46 0.92
N SER A 66 2.07 -17.81 2.13
CA SER A 66 3.46 -18.14 2.44
C SER A 66 3.87 -19.57 2.05
N ASP A 67 2.92 -20.44 1.68
CA ASP A 67 3.21 -21.81 1.23
C ASP A 67 3.90 -21.84 -0.15
N VAL A 68 3.76 -20.77 -0.93
CA VAL A 68 4.40 -20.61 -2.26
C VAL A 68 5.74 -19.89 -2.11
N ASN A 69 6.77 -20.33 -2.81
CA ASN A 69 8.08 -19.65 -2.75
C ASN A 69 7.96 -18.22 -3.31
N LYS A 70 8.56 -17.24 -2.63
CA LYS A 70 8.58 -15.83 -3.08
C LYS A 70 9.13 -15.63 -4.49
N LEU A 71 9.98 -16.56 -4.97
CA LEU A 71 10.57 -16.49 -6.31
C LEU A 71 9.73 -17.15 -7.41
N ASP A 72 8.68 -17.90 -7.07
CA ASP A 72 7.87 -18.64 -8.05
C ASP A 72 6.86 -17.75 -8.80
N THR A 73 6.59 -16.54 -8.29
CA THR A 73 5.62 -15.60 -8.86
C THR A 73 6.11 -14.16 -8.74
N ALA A 74 5.46 -13.20 -9.41
CA ALA A 74 5.79 -11.78 -9.28
C ALA A 74 5.46 -11.16 -7.91
N PHE A 75 4.63 -11.82 -7.08
CA PHE A 75 4.34 -11.36 -5.72
C PHE A 75 5.46 -11.80 -4.76
N TYR A 76 6.33 -10.86 -4.39
CA TYR A 76 7.57 -11.13 -3.66
C TYR A 76 7.41 -11.25 -2.14
N TYR A 77 6.56 -10.44 -1.50
CA TYR A 77 6.47 -10.33 -0.04
C TYR A 77 5.56 -11.39 0.60
N ARG A 78 5.77 -12.66 0.26
CA ARG A 78 4.91 -13.79 0.68
C ARG A 78 4.99 -14.13 2.16
N ASP A 79 6.13 -13.86 2.77
CA ASP A 79 6.40 -14.20 4.18
C ASP A 79 5.90 -13.12 5.17
N ALA A 80 5.23 -12.07 4.67
CA ALA A 80 4.66 -11.02 5.50
C ALA A 80 3.44 -11.53 6.29
N LYS A 81 3.30 -11.06 7.54
CA LYS A 81 2.14 -11.33 8.41
C LYS A 81 0.93 -10.47 8.03
N PHE A 82 1.19 -9.22 7.65
CA PHE A 82 0.15 -8.26 7.25
C PHE A 82 0.64 -7.32 6.15
N ILE A 83 -0.32 -6.76 5.43
CA ILE A 83 -0.14 -5.51 4.69
C ILE A 83 -0.67 -4.39 5.59
N MET A 84 0.19 -3.44 5.96
CA MET A 84 -0.18 -2.23 6.67
C MET A 84 -0.53 -1.14 5.65
N GLY A 85 -1.77 -0.68 5.65
CA GLY A 85 -2.22 0.48 4.88
C GLY A 85 -2.14 1.75 5.72
N LEU A 86 -1.73 2.86 5.11
CA LEU A 86 -1.87 4.22 5.65
C LEU A 86 -2.72 5.02 4.66
N GLN A 87 -3.75 5.71 5.15
CA GLN A 87 -4.69 6.45 4.30
C GLN A 87 -5.13 7.76 4.95
N SER A 88 -5.29 8.79 4.14
CA SER A 88 -6.10 9.97 4.44
C SER A 88 -7.11 10.21 3.31
N VAL A 89 -8.32 10.63 3.67
CA VAL A 89 -9.44 10.96 2.78
C VAL A 89 -9.95 12.34 3.14
N TRP A 90 -10.25 13.16 2.14
CA TRP A 90 -10.79 14.52 2.29
C TRP A 90 -11.87 14.78 1.24
N GLU A 91 -12.64 15.85 1.43
CA GLU A 91 -13.69 16.25 0.48
C GLU A 91 -13.41 17.59 -0.20
N ASN A 92 -12.91 18.57 0.57
CA ASN A 92 -12.66 19.92 0.08
C ASN A 92 -11.24 20.04 -0.49
N ASP A 93 -11.11 20.54 -1.72
CA ASP A 93 -9.84 20.66 -2.44
C ASP A 93 -8.82 21.57 -1.76
N ILE A 94 -9.28 22.51 -0.92
CA ILE A 94 -8.36 23.38 -0.17
C ILE A 94 -7.41 22.58 0.75
N TYR A 95 -7.81 21.38 1.17
CA TYR A 95 -7.06 20.51 2.08
C TYR A 95 -6.27 19.40 1.36
N GLU A 96 -6.28 19.37 0.03
CA GLU A 96 -5.65 18.31 -0.76
C GLU A 96 -4.16 18.17 -0.48
N GLU A 97 -3.40 19.26 -0.58
CA GLU A 97 -1.94 19.22 -0.40
C GLU A 97 -1.55 18.93 1.05
N GLU A 98 -2.33 19.42 2.02
CA GLU A 98 -2.09 19.12 3.43
C GLU A 98 -2.27 17.63 3.74
N ASN A 99 -3.33 17.01 3.20
CA ASN A 99 -3.58 15.59 3.39
C ASN A 99 -2.54 14.71 2.68
N LYS A 100 -2.12 15.09 1.47
CA LYS A 100 -1.04 14.38 0.76
C LYS A 100 0.27 14.46 1.54
N GLU A 101 0.61 15.64 2.04
CA GLU A 101 1.86 15.85 2.79
C GLU A 101 1.84 15.13 4.14
N TRP A 102 0.68 15.06 4.79
CA TRP A 102 0.50 14.24 5.99
C TRP A 102 0.84 12.77 5.72
N VAL A 103 0.30 12.17 4.65
CA VAL A 103 0.62 10.77 4.31
C VAL A 103 2.10 10.61 4.01
N ARG A 104 2.71 11.54 3.26
CA ARG A 104 4.16 11.52 2.94
C ARG A 104 5.03 11.58 4.19
N THR A 105 4.71 12.48 5.11
CA THR A 105 5.47 12.66 6.35
C THR A 105 5.36 11.41 7.24
N LYS A 106 4.14 10.92 7.45
CA LYS A 106 3.86 9.73 8.28
C LYS A 106 4.41 8.44 7.68
N PHE A 107 4.55 8.38 6.35
CA PHE A 107 5.16 7.24 5.66
C PHE A 107 6.58 6.94 6.12
N ASN A 108 7.37 7.94 6.54
CA ASN A 108 8.73 7.71 7.02
C ASN A 108 8.75 6.82 8.27
N THR A 109 7.88 7.08 9.23
CA THR A 109 7.72 6.23 10.42
C THR A 109 7.21 4.84 10.05
N VAL A 110 6.23 4.75 9.14
CA VAL A 110 5.75 3.44 8.65
C VAL A 110 6.88 2.65 8.01
N LYS A 111 7.73 3.30 7.20
CA LYS A 111 8.87 2.69 6.52
C LYS A 111 9.88 2.08 7.49
N GLU A 112 10.11 2.69 8.66
CA GLU A 112 11.00 2.15 9.70
C GLU A 112 10.43 0.89 10.39
N LEU A 113 9.10 0.73 10.38
CA LEU A 113 8.39 -0.36 11.04
C LEU A 113 8.08 -1.54 10.10
N THR A 114 8.40 -1.42 8.80
CA THR A 114 7.92 -2.31 7.74
C THR A 114 8.97 -2.55 6.66
N VAL A 115 8.72 -3.52 5.76
CA VAL A 115 9.63 -3.85 4.65
C VAL A 115 8.84 -3.87 3.35
N GLY A 116 9.37 -3.25 2.29
CA GLY A 116 8.73 -3.25 0.98
C GLY A 116 7.36 -2.57 0.94
N SER A 117 6.85 -2.37 -0.26
CA SER A 117 5.60 -1.67 -0.52
C SER A 117 4.68 -2.53 -1.37
N PHE A 118 3.37 -2.40 -1.18
CA PHE A 118 2.38 -3.16 -1.93
C PHE A 118 1.99 -2.42 -3.20
N VAL A 119 2.27 -2.99 -4.37
CA VAL A 119 2.10 -2.31 -5.67
C VAL A 119 0.68 -1.85 -5.95
N ASN A 120 -0.33 -2.53 -5.39
CA ASN A 120 -1.72 -2.15 -5.55
C ASN A 120 -2.11 -0.92 -4.70
N PHE A 121 -1.27 -0.48 -3.76
CA PHE A 121 -1.40 0.78 -3.01
C PHE A 121 -0.22 1.70 -3.38
N PRO A 122 -0.21 2.24 -4.63
CA PRO A 122 0.95 2.91 -5.18
C PRO A 122 1.22 4.25 -4.49
N LEU A 123 2.49 4.47 -4.17
CA LEU A 123 3.05 5.74 -3.73
C LEU A 123 4.01 6.25 -4.81
N ALA A 124 3.70 7.41 -5.40
CA ALA A 124 4.49 8.02 -6.46
C ALA A 124 5.87 8.51 -5.97
N GLU A 125 5.93 8.89 -4.70
CA GLU A 125 7.11 9.44 -4.03
C GLU A 125 8.07 8.35 -3.52
N LEU A 126 7.77 7.07 -3.81
CA LEU A 126 8.56 5.95 -3.32
C LEU A 126 9.92 5.87 -4.03
N GLU A 127 10.98 6.15 -3.29
CA GLU A 127 12.35 5.93 -3.76
C GLU A 127 12.61 4.44 -4.03
N ASN A 128 13.42 4.14 -5.06
CA ASN A 128 13.75 2.77 -5.46
C ASN A 128 12.52 1.87 -5.65
N TYR A 129 11.43 2.43 -6.18
CA TYR A 129 10.11 1.80 -6.25
C TYR A 129 10.12 0.37 -6.81
N GLU A 130 10.96 0.08 -7.81
CA GLU A 130 11.02 -1.26 -8.40
C GLU A 130 11.48 -2.32 -7.38
N LYS A 131 12.46 -1.98 -6.54
CA LYS A 131 12.92 -2.89 -5.49
C LYS A 131 11.92 -2.94 -4.34
N GLU A 132 11.32 -1.81 -3.99
CA GLU A 132 10.32 -1.75 -2.92
C GLU A 132 9.03 -2.49 -3.27
N TYR A 133 8.60 -2.51 -4.54
CA TYR A 133 7.39 -3.24 -4.96
C TYR A 133 7.67 -4.70 -5.36
N TYR A 134 8.82 -4.98 -5.98
CA TYR A 134 9.06 -6.27 -6.63
C TYR A 134 10.21 -7.07 -6.00
N GLY A 135 10.93 -6.52 -5.01
CA GLY A 135 12.05 -7.18 -4.36
C GLY A 135 13.09 -7.69 -5.36
N GLU A 136 13.41 -8.98 -5.29
CA GLU A 136 14.41 -9.61 -6.17
C GLU A 136 13.93 -9.74 -7.64
N HIS A 137 12.63 -9.58 -7.91
CA HIS A 137 12.05 -9.75 -9.25
C HIS A 137 12.28 -8.57 -10.19
N MET A 138 12.70 -7.42 -9.66
CA MET A 138 12.98 -6.19 -10.41
C MET A 138 13.71 -6.45 -11.75
N ASN A 139 14.80 -7.21 -11.72
CA ASN A 139 15.60 -7.46 -12.92
C ASN A 139 14.89 -8.36 -13.94
N SER A 140 14.16 -9.37 -13.47
CA SER A 140 13.38 -10.27 -14.32
C SER A 140 12.21 -9.54 -14.98
N LEU A 141 11.50 -8.71 -14.22
CA LEU A 141 10.39 -7.90 -14.71
C LEU A 141 10.84 -6.87 -15.75
N ARG A 142 11.99 -6.21 -15.55
CA ARG A 142 12.59 -5.33 -16.56
C ARG A 142 12.87 -6.05 -17.88
N LYS A 143 13.42 -7.27 -17.82
CA LYS A 143 13.64 -8.09 -19.03
C LYS A 143 12.34 -8.44 -19.75
N ILE A 144 11.29 -8.77 -19.00
CA ILE A 144 9.95 -9.04 -19.55
C ILE A 144 9.39 -7.78 -20.21
N LYS A 145 9.45 -6.62 -19.52
CA LYS A 145 9.00 -5.33 -20.07
C LYS A 145 9.67 -5.01 -21.40
N ILE A 146 11.00 -5.12 -21.46
CA ILE A 146 11.76 -4.87 -22.71
C ILE A 146 11.35 -5.85 -23.82
N LYS A 147 11.09 -7.12 -23.49
CA LYS A 147 10.71 -8.14 -24.48
C LYS A 147 9.33 -7.88 -25.07
N TYR A 148 8.35 -7.50 -24.24
CA TYR A 148 6.94 -7.45 -24.64
C TYR A 148 6.43 -6.04 -24.93
N ASP A 149 7.02 -5.01 -24.34
CA ASP A 149 6.70 -3.62 -24.62
C ASP A 149 7.99 -2.77 -24.70
N PRO A 150 8.78 -2.98 -25.78
CA PRO A 150 10.04 -2.27 -26.02
C PRO A 150 9.84 -0.78 -26.34
N TYR A 151 8.64 -0.36 -26.74
CA TYR A 151 8.33 1.01 -27.13
C TYR A 151 7.61 1.82 -26.04
N ASN A 152 7.30 1.18 -24.91
CA ASN A 152 6.65 1.80 -23.77
C ASN A 152 5.31 2.47 -24.11
N VAL A 153 4.46 1.69 -24.79
CA VAL A 153 3.12 2.09 -25.24
C VAL A 153 2.12 2.10 -24.08
#